data_AF-A0A417H8K0-F1
#
_entry.id   AF-A0A417H8K0-F1
#
_cell.length_a   1.000
_cell.length_b   1.000
_cell.length_c   1.000
_cell.angle_alpha   90.00
_cell.angle_beta   90.00
_cell.angle_gamma   90.00
#
_symmetry.space_group_name_H-M   'P 1'
#
loop_
_entity.id
_entity.type
_entity.pdbx_description
1 polymer ?
#
loop_
_entity_poly.entity_id
_entity_poly.type
_entity_poly.pdbx_seq_one_letter_code
_entity_poly.pdbx_strand_id
1 'polypeptide(L)' 'MITHCCPSSIQDIFSGGLYRRDALTNFFDEIRKRCRFKYWLFGHYHKNMVVENRFAMLYEQIIRLKK' A
#
# COMPACT_ATOMS: atom_id res chain seq x y z
N MET A 1 3.60 1.73 -8.69
CA MET A 1 2.18 1.33 -8.64
C MET A 1 1.44 2.35 -7.78
N ILE A 2 0.26 2.78 -8.19
CA ILE A 2 -0.54 3.78 -7.47
C ILE A 2 -1.95 3.21 -7.33
N THR A 3 -2.45 3.11 -6.11
CA THR A 3 -3.79 2.58 -5.79
C THR A 3 -4.40 3.37 -4.64
N HIS A 4 -5.71 3.25 -4.42
CA HIS A 4 -6.33 3.86 -3.24
C HIS A 4 -5.92 3.13 -1.94
N CYS A 5 -5.91 1.80 -1.97
CA CYS A 5 -5.64 0.93 -0.82
C CYS A 5 -4.41 0.03 -1.07
N CYS A 6 -3.79 -0.53 -0.03
CA CYS A 6 -2.65 -1.46 -0.16
C CYS A 6 -3.09 -2.93 -0.27
N PRO A 7 -2.18 -3.86 -0.64
CA PRO A 7 -2.44 -5.29 -0.54
C PRO A 7 -2.81 -5.73 0.89
N SER A 8 -3.62 -6.77 1.01
CA SER A 8 -4.04 -7.33 2.31
C SER A 8 -2.85 -7.67 3.21
N SER A 9 -1.81 -8.32 2.67
CA SER A 9 -0.60 -8.63 3.43
C SER A 9 0.11 -7.40 4.01
N ILE A 10 0.02 -6.25 3.34
CA ILE A 10 0.62 -4.99 3.80
C ILE A 10 -0.29 -4.31 4.83
N GLN A 11 -1.61 -4.39 4.63
CA GLN A 11 -2.61 -3.88 5.56
C GLN A 11 -2.44 -4.49 6.94
N ASP A 12 -2.22 -5.81 7.02
CA ASP A 12 -2.09 -6.54 8.28
C ASP A 12 -0.89 -6.10 9.13
N ILE A 13 0.18 -5.58 8.51
CA ILE A 13 1.41 -5.17 9.20
C ILE A 13 1.16 -3.98 10.13
N PHE A 14 0.27 -3.05 9.73
CA PHE A 14 0.02 -1.83 10.50
C PHE A 14 -1.39 -1.74 11.08
N SER A 15 -2.34 -2.56 10.61
CA SER A 15 -3.74 -2.45 11.02
C SER A 15 -4.04 -3.05 12.38
N GLY A 16 -3.25 -4.04 12.84
CA GLY A 16 -3.58 -4.80 14.05
C GLY A 16 -4.96 -5.46 14.02
N GLY A 17 -5.50 -5.73 12.82
CA GLY A 17 -6.85 -6.27 12.64
C GLY A 17 -7.97 -5.22 12.53
N LEU A 18 -7.65 -3.92 12.55
CA LEU A 18 -8.64 -2.83 12.41
C LEU A 18 -9.32 -2.82 11.03
N TYR A 19 -8.58 -3.18 9.98
CA TYR A 19 -9.08 -3.20 8.62
C TYR A 19 -9.31 -4.64 8.16
N ARG A 20 -10.46 -4.87 7.52
CA ARG A 20 -10.83 -6.18 7.00
C ARG A 20 -10.32 -6.32 5.58
N ARG A 21 -9.65 -7.45 5.30
CA ARG A 21 -9.33 -7.88 3.94
C ARG A 21 -10.60 -8.00 3.08
N ASP A 22 -10.51 -7.59 1.83
CA ASP A 22 -11.56 -7.70 0.82
C ASP A 22 -11.02 -8.31 -0.49
N ALA A 23 -11.91 -8.53 -1.47
CA ALA A 23 -11.52 -9.14 -2.74
C ALA A 23 -10.48 -8.30 -3.52
N LEU A 24 -10.55 -6.97 -3.44
CA LEU A 24 -9.65 -6.07 -4.18
C LEU A 24 -8.26 -6.02 -3.54
N THR A 25 -8.20 -5.89 -2.22
CA THR A 25 -6.96 -5.91 -1.43
C THR A 25 -6.27 -7.28 -1.48
N ASN A 26 -7.03 -8.37 -1.57
CA ASN A 26 -6.49 -9.70 -1.84
C ASN A 26 -5.96 -9.82 -3.29
N PHE A 27 -6.65 -9.27 -4.27
CA PHE A 27 -6.15 -9.25 -5.65
C PHE A 27 -4.84 -8.47 -5.77
N PHE A 28 -4.67 -7.40 -5.00
CA PHE A 28 -3.41 -6.65 -4.94
C PHE A 28 -2.23 -7.50 -4.43
N ASP A 29 -2.44 -8.52 -3.59
CA ASP A 29 -1.38 -9.47 -3.23
C ASP A 29 -0.94 -10.32 -4.42
N GLU A 30 -1.84 -10.65 -5.35
CA GLU A 30 -1.48 -11.33 -6.60
C GLU A 30 -0.68 -10.41 -7.53
N ILE A 31 -1.13 -9.16 -7.70
CA ILE A 31 -0.42 -8.16 -8.50
C ILE A 31 0.99 -7.96 -7.94
N ARG A 32 1.13 -7.84 -6.61
CA ARG A 32 2.42 -7.70 -5.93
C ARG A 32 3.40 -8.82 -6.32
N LYS A 33 2.91 -10.06 -6.48
CA LYS A 33 3.73 -11.23 -6.83
C LYS A 33 4.07 -11.29 -8.32
N ARG A 34 3.17 -10.82 -9.18
CA ARG A 34 3.30 -10.96 -10.65
C ARG A 34 3.96 -9.77 -11.32
N CYS A 35 3.89 -8.59 -10.73
CA CYS A 35 4.38 -7.35 -11.34
C CYS A 35 5.65 -6.84 -10.65
N ARG A 36 6.60 -6.34 -11.45
CA ARG A 36 7.76 -5.60 -10.94
C ARG A 36 7.37 -4.13 -10.75
N PHE A 37 7.65 -3.59 -9.56
CA PHE A 37 7.42 -2.19 -9.25
C PHE A 37 8.51 -1.65 -8.32
N LYS A 38 8.88 -0.38 -8.48
CA LYS A 38 9.85 0.30 -7.60
C LYS A 38 9.22 0.65 -6.24
N TYR A 39 8.08 1.35 -6.28
CA TYR A 39 7.28 1.72 -5.12
C TYR A 39 5.80 1.45 -5.35
N TRP A 40 5.10 1.15 -4.28
CA TRP A 40 3.64 1.09 -4.22
C TRP A 40 3.14 2.26 -3.37
N LEU A 41 2.49 3.22 -3.99
CA LEU A 41 1.93 4.40 -3.34
C LEU A 41 0.44 4.15 -3.10
N PHE A 42 -0.01 4.32 -1.86
CA PHE A 42 -1.41 4.10 -1.47
C PHE A 42 -1.86 5.09 -0.39
N GLY A 43 -3.17 5.21 -0.19
CA GLY A 43 -3.80 6.10 0.78
C GLY A 43 -4.75 5.32 1.69
N HIS A 44 -5.98 5.84 1.87
CA HIS A 44 -7.09 5.24 2.66
C HIS A 44 -6.94 5.27 4.19
N TYR A 45 -5.72 5.16 4.73
CA TYR A 45 -5.49 4.96 6.16
C TYR A 45 -5.12 6.24 6.96
N HIS A 46 -5.23 7.40 6.31
CA HIS A 46 -5.02 8.73 6.90
C HIS A 46 -3.74 8.89 7.75
N LYS A 47 -2.64 8.29 7.28
CA LYS A 47 -1.33 8.38 7.91
C LYS A 47 -0.24 8.41 6.84
N ASN A 48 0.91 8.98 7.19
CA ASN A 48 2.12 8.89 6.38
C ASN A 48 3.02 7.79 6.96
N MET A 49 3.34 6.76 6.17
CA MET A 49 4.12 5.61 6.63
C MET A 49 4.81 4.90 5.46
N VAL A 50 5.98 4.32 5.72
CA VAL A 50 6.63 3.38 4.80
C VAL A 50 6.64 1.99 5.42
N VAL A 51 6.14 1.00 4.66
CA VAL A 51 6.08 -0.41 5.04
C VAL A 51 6.98 -1.20 4.08
N GLU A 52 7.81 -2.09 4.63
CA GLU A 52 8.77 -2.92 3.89
C GLU A 52 9.66 -2.14 2.89
N ASN A 53 9.98 -0.88 3.19
CA ASN A 53 10.82 0.02 2.36
C ASN A 53 10.33 0.25 0.92
N ARG A 54 9.12 -0.19 0.58
CA ARG A 54 8.60 -0.17 -0.81
C ARG A 54 7.12 0.21 -0.91
N PHE A 55 6.39 0.15 0.19
CA PHE A 55 4.97 0.52 0.25
C PHE A 55 4.84 1.83 1.02
N ALA A 56 4.52 2.92 0.34
CA ALA A 56 4.36 4.23 0.95
C ALA A 56 2.87 4.58 1.06
N MET A 57 2.41 4.70 2.29
CA MET A 57 1.12 5.26 2.66
C MET A 57 1.26 6.78 2.71
N LEU A 58 0.45 7.49 1.92
CA LEU A 58 0.45 8.94 1.82
C LEU A 58 -0.91 9.49 2.26
N TYR A 59 -0.87 10.56 3.05
CA TYR A 59 -2.06 11.32 3.43
C TYR A 59 -1.85 12.81 3.15
N GLU A 60 -1.07 13.50 3.98
CA GLU A 60 -0.82 14.94 3.84
C GLU A 60 0.47 15.26 3.08
N GLN A 61 1.35 14.27 2.88
CA GLN A 61 2.63 14.48 2.22
C GLN A 61 2.50 14.52 0.70
N ILE A 62 3.02 15.60 0.11
CA ILE A 62 3.25 15.70 -1.33
C ILE A 62 4.68 15.25 -1.61
N ILE A 63 4.84 14.13 -2.33
CA ILE A 63 6.15 13.61 -2.69
C ILE A 63 6.48 13.89 -4.15
N ARG A 64 7.72 14.28 -4.41
CA ARG A 64 8.25 14.39 -5.76
C ARG A 64 8.77 13.03 -6.21
N LEU A 65 8.26 12.53 -7.33
CA LEU A 65 8.80 11.33 -7.96
C LEU A 65 10.16 11.63 -8.58
N LYS A 66 11.17 10.83 -8.23
CA LYS A 66 12.48 10.87 -8.87
C LYS A 66 12.46 9.96 -10.11
N LYS A 67 13.03 10.44 -11.21
CA LYS A 67 13.27 9.64 -12.41
C LYS A 67 14.30 8.53 -12.10
#